data_AF-A0AAW0L421-F1
#
_entry.id   AF-A0AAW0L421-F1
#
_cell.length_a   1.000
_cell.length_b   1.000
_cell.length_c   1.000
_cell.angle_alpha   90.00
_cell.angle_beta   90.00
_cell.angle_gamma   90.00
#
_symmetry.space_group_name_H-M   'P 1'
#
loop_
_entity.id
_entity.type
_entity.pdbx_description
1 polymer ?
#
loop_
_entity_poly.entity_id
_entity_poly.type
_entity_poly.pdbx_seq_one_letter_code
_entity_poly.pdbx_strand_id
1 'polypeptide(L)' 'METMLVETLTDCEKAPSLGETKRCVGSAEDMIDFAISVLGSRNVAIRTTKNANGSKQSIMIGNILARASLDDCRS' A
#
# COMPACT_ATOMS: atom_id res chain seq x y z
N MET A 1 1.73 -20.48 21.06
CA MET A 1 0.78 -20.13 19.99
C MET A 1 0.02 -18.86 20.32
N GLU A 2 -0.40 -18.66 21.58
CA GLU A 2 -1.08 -17.42 22.00
C GLU A 2 -0.25 -16.15 21.79
N THR A 3 1.06 -16.21 22.05
CA THR A 3 1.97 -15.07 21.88
C THR A 3 2.04 -14.56 20.44
N MET A 4 2.11 -15.46 19.45
CA MET A 4 2.14 -15.06 18.04
C MET A 4 0.85 -14.37 17.62
N LEU A 5 -0.30 -14.86 18.08
CA LEU A 5 -1.59 -14.23 17.79
C LEU A 5 -1.67 -12.84 18.43
N VAL A 6 -1.26 -12.70 19.68
CA VAL A 6 -1.24 -11.41 20.39
C VAL A 6 -0.28 -10.42 19.73
N GLU A 7 0.90 -10.86 19.32
CA GLU A 7 1.86 -10.04 18.56
C GLU A 7 1.26 -9.59 17.24
N THR A 8 0.66 -10.50 16.47
CA THR A 8 0.04 -10.15 15.18
C THR A 8 -1.11 -9.16 15.34
N LEU A 9 -1.93 -9.28 16.38
CA LEU A 9 -3.01 -8.33 16.66
C LEU A 9 -2.47 -6.99 17.12
N THR A 10 -1.48 -6.98 18.01
CA THR A 10 -0.82 -5.75 18.48
C THR A 10 -0.20 -4.99 17.33
N ASP A 11 0.52 -5.70 16.46
CA ASP A 11 1.11 -5.11 15.27
C ASP A 11 0.04 -4.64 14.30
N CYS A 12 -1.06 -5.36 14.15
CA CYS A 12 -2.15 -4.96 13.26
C CYS A 12 -2.80 -3.64 13.73
N GLU A 13 -3.20 -3.57 15.00
CA GLU A 13 -3.94 -2.45 15.59
C GLU A 13 -3.08 -1.21 15.83
N LYS A 14 -1.76 -1.36 15.83
CA LYS A 14 -0.82 -0.23 15.94
C LYS A 14 -1.04 0.78 14.82
N ALA A 15 -1.02 2.06 15.19
CA ALA A 15 -1.17 3.17 14.26
C ALA A 15 -0.23 3.07 13.04
N PRO A 16 -0.71 3.41 11.83
CA PRO A 16 0.11 3.41 10.62
C PRO A 16 1.27 4.41 10.72
N SER A 17 2.35 4.10 10.01
CA SER A 17 3.47 5.03 9.86
C SER A 17 3.06 6.21 8.97
N LEU A 18 3.82 7.31 9.02
CA LEU A 18 3.53 8.50 8.22
C LEU A 18 3.57 8.17 6.72
N GLY A 19 2.43 8.28 6.03
CA GLY A 19 2.30 7.95 4.60
C GLY A 19 2.02 6.48 4.28
N GLU A 20 1.83 5.62 5.30
CA GLU A 20 1.42 4.23 5.14
C GLU A 20 -0.12 4.10 5.16
N THR A 21 -0.68 3.25 4.30
CA THR A 21 -2.08 2.82 4.41
C THR A 21 -2.12 1.41 5.00
N LYS A 22 -2.58 1.29 6.23
CA LYS A 22 -2.63 0.03 6.97
C LYS A 22 -4.07 -0.35 7.31
N ARG A 23 -4.43 -1.61 7.12
CA ARG A 23 -5.76 -2.13 7.44
C ARG A 23 -5.66 -3.54 8.02
N CYS A 24 -6.31 -3.75 9.16
CA CYS A 24 -6.50 -5.07 9.72
C CYS A 24 -7.57 -5.85 8.96
N VAL A 25 -7.24 -7.07 8.58
CA VAL A 25 -8.12 -7.97 7.83
C VAL A 25 -8.20 -9.32 8.56
N GLY A 26 -9.42 -9.84 8.69
CA GLY A 26 -9.69 -11.08 9.42
C GLY A 26 -9.53 -12.34 8.57
N SER A 27 -9.41 -12.19 7.26
CA SER A 27 -9.30 -13.28 6.30
C SER A 27 -8.32 -12.96 5.17
N ALA A 28 -7.87 -14.00 4.48
CA ALA A 28 -7.05 -13.85 3.28
C ALA A 28 -7.85 -13.26 2.10
N GLU A 29 -9.17 -13.48 2.05
CA GLU A 29 -10.05 -12.92 1.01
C GLU A 29 -10.15 -11.40 1.16
N ASP A 30 -10.32 -10.91 2.39
CA ASP A 30 -10.32 -9.47 2.69
C ASP A 30 -8.97 -8.80 2.36
N MET A 31 -7.85 -9.54 2.46
CA MET A 31 -6.54 -9.05 2.06
C MET A 31 -6.46 -8.82 0.54
N ILE A 32 -7.11 -9.68 -0.25
CA ILE A 32 -7.18 -9.54 -1.70
C ILE A 32 -8.01 -8.30 -2.06
N ASP A 33 -9.16 -8.10 -1.43
CA ASP A 33 -10.00 -6.92 -1.64
C ASP A 33 -9.29 -5.63 -1.25
N PHE A 34 -8.54 -5.63 -0.14
CA PHE A 34 -7.71 -4.50 0.25
C PHE A 34 -6.63 -4.22 -0.82
N ALA A 35 -5.92 -5.24 -1.29
CA ALA A 35 -4.90 -5.08 -2.31
C ALA A 35 -5.48 -4.49 -3.62
N ILE A 36 -6.67 -4.95 -4.03
CA ILE A 36 -7.38 -4.40 -5.19
C ILE A 36 -7.77 -2.93 -4.95
N SER A 37 -8.22 -2.57 -3.74
CA SER A 37 -8.58 -1.19 -3.40
C SER A 37 -7.39 -0.23 -3.42
N VAL A 38 -6.21 -0.69 -3.00
CA VAL A 38 -4.98 0.12 -2.93
C VAL A 38 -4.32 0.23 -4.30
N LEU A 39 -4.25 -0.88 -5.03
CA LEU A 39 -3.55 -0.94 -6.32
C LEU A 39 -4.42 -0.47 -7.49
N GLY A 40 -5.74 -0.46 -7.31
CA GLY A 40 -6.71 -0.15 -8.35
C GLY A 40 -6.85 -1.29 -9.36
N SER A 41 -7.93 -1.26 -10.14
CA SER A 41 -8.27 -2.31 -11.12
C SER A 41 -7.54 -2.17 -12.47
N ARG A 42 -6.73 -1.12 -12.66
CA ARG A 42 -5.98 -0.87 -13.90
C ARG A 42 -4.57 -0.37 -13.61
N ASN A 43 -3.58 -1.00 -14.27
CA ASN A 43 -2.15 -0.63 -14.30
C ASN A 43 -1.31 -0.97 -13.06
N VAL A 44 -1.51 -2.15 -12.46
CA VAL A 44 -0.61 -2.68 -11.43
C VAL A 44 0.58 -3.35 -12.10
N ALA A 45 1.76 -2.71 -12.09
CA ALA A 45 2.99 -3.31 -12.58
C ALA A 45 3.83 -3.84 -11.41
N ILE A 46 4.00 -5.17 -11.34
CA ILE A 46 4.90 -5.81 -10.37
C ILE A 46 6.33 -5.55 -10.83
N ARG A 47 7.05 -4.66 -10.14
CA ARG A 47 8.47 -4.37 -10.40
C ARG A 47 9.35 -5.00 -9.32
N THR A 48 9.99 -6.11 -9.64
CA THR A 48 10.99 -6.74 -8.78
C THR A 48 12.35 -6.08 -8.99
N THR A 49 12.89 -5.43 -7.97
CA THR A 49 14.28 -4.98 -7.94
C THR A 49 15.17 -6.14 -7.52
N LYS A 50 16.07 -6.59 -8.41
CA LYS A 50 16.99 -7.73 -8.18
C LYS A 50 18.10 -7.47 -7.13
N ASN A 51 18.07 -6.36 -6.39
CA ASN A 51 19.20 -5.96 -5.56
C ASN A 51 18.77 -5.06 -4.39
N ALA A 52 19.27 -5.36 -3.18
CA ALA A 52 19.13 -4.52 -1.98
C ALA A 52 20.00 -3.24 -2.02
N ASN A 53 20.99 -3.17 -2.93
CA ASN A 53 21.65 -1.92 -3.27
C ASN A 53 20.70 -1.09 -4.13
N GLY A 54 20.11 -0.05 -3.54
CA GLY A 54 19.34 0.95 -4.26
C GLY A 54 20.14 1.54 -5.44
N SER A 55 19.46 2.01 -6.50
CA SER A 55 20.15 2.39 -7.73
C SER A 55 21.10 3.60 -7.56
N LYS A 56 20.95 4.38 -6.47
CA LYS A 56 21.60 5.69 -6.22
C LYS A 56 21.32 6.73 -7.31
N GLN A 57 20.33 6.50 -8.16
CA GLN A 57 19.93 7.37 -9.26
C GLN A 57 18.41 7.56 -9.20
N SER A 58 17.90 8.69 -9.69
CA SER A 58 16.46 8.89 -9.76
C SER A 58 15.86 7.96 -10.82
N ILE A 59 15.05 6.99 -10.40
CA ILE A 59 14.34 6.09 -11.31
C ILE A 59 12.91 6.60 -11.47
N MET A 60 12.52 6.97 -12.68
CA MET A 60 11.13 7.26 -13.02
C MET A 60 10.32 5.96 -13.04
N ILE A 61 9.48 5.75 -12.04
CA ILE A 61 8.67 4.53 -11.92
C ILE A 61 7.52 4.53 -12.94
N GLY A 62 7.05 5.71 -13.33
CA GLY A 62 6.07 5.92 -14.39
C GLY A 62 5.46 7.30 -14.27
N ASN A 63 4.85 7.80 -15.35
CA ASN A 63 4.12 9.06 -15.31
C ASN A 63 2.73 8.80 -14.73
N ILE A 64 2.46 9.39 -13.57
CA ILE A 64 1.12 9.41 -13.02
C ILE A 64 0.34 10.45 -13.81
N LEU A 65 -0.64 10.01 -14.61
CA LEU A 65 -1.61 10.92 -15.19
C LEU A 65 -2.55 11.37 -14.07
N ALA A 66 -2.18 12.46 -13.39
CA ALA A 66 -3.07 13.12 -12.46
C ALA A 66 -4.21 13.75 -13.28
N ARG A 67 -5.38 13.11 -13.24
CA ARG A 67 -6.61 13.75 -13.68
C ARG A 67 -7.03 14.70 -12.57
N ALA A 68 -6.52 15.92 -12.61
CA ALA A 68 -7.01 16.99 -11.75
C ALA A 68 -8.49 17.21 -12.07
N SER A 69 -9.38 16.69 -11.21
CA SER A 69 -10.70 17.29 -11.07
C SER A 69 -10.48 18.59 -10.29
N LEU A 70 -10.49 19.70 -11.01
CA LEU A 70 -10.29 21.05 -10.46
C LEU A 70 -11.48 21.56 -9.62
N ASP A 71 -12.41 20.67 -9.24
CA ASP A 71 -13.70 21.06 -8.65
C ASP A 71 -13.83 20.81 -7.14
N ASP A 72 -12.86 20.21 -6.45
CA ASP A 72 -12.98 19.94 -4.98
C ASP A 72 -12.23 20.94 -4.07
N CYS A 73 -11.74 22.07 -4.59
CA CYS A 73 -11.19 23.17 -3.77
C CYS A 73 -12.17 24.35 -3.60
N ARG A 74 -13.47 24.07 -3.52
CA ARG A 74 -14.45 25.04 -3.01
C ARG A 74 -15.69 24.34 -2.45
N SER A 75 -15.73 24.15 -1.14
CA SER A 75 -16.81 24.58 -0.22
C SER A 75 -16.38 24.36 1.22
#